data_AF-A0A7Y0SBK9-F1
#
_entry.id   AF-A0A7Y0SBK9-F1
#
_cell.length_a   1.000
_cell.length_b   1.000
_cell.length_c   1.000
_cell.angle_alpha   90.00
_cell.angle_beta   90.00
_cell.angle_gamma   90.00
#
_symmetry.space_group_name_H-M   'P 1'
#
loop_
_entity.id
_entity.type
_entity.pdbx_description
1 polymer ?
#
loop_
_entity_poly.entity_id
_entity_poly.type
_entity_poly.pdbx_seq_one_letter_code
_entity_poly.pdbx_strand_id
1 'polypeptide(L)'
;SDNSFIDEVLERRKGIPVSLGSILLFLGKKLGFPLKGVTFPTQFLLKVDWMHKKPDYINPFNGEYVGERILQAWLIGQEGPLAQLKAEHFEEADNPTIIGR
;
A
#
# COMPACT_ATOMS: atom_id res chain seq x y z
N SER A 1 19.26 -0.37 -21.77
CA SER A 1 17.95 -1.03 -21.55
C SER A 1 17.83 -1.27 -20.07
N ASP A 2 17.29 -0.28 -19.36
CA ASP A 2 17.38 -0.14 -17.91
C ASP A 2 16.23 -0.86 -17.20
N ASN A 3 16.28 -2.19 -17.16
CA ASN A 3 15.40 -2.99 -16.28
C ASN A 3 15.96 -3.15 -14.86
N SER A 4 17.18 -2.65 -14.62
CA SER A 4 17.94 -2.87 -13.39
C SER A 4 17.25 -2.39 -12.10
N PHE A 5 16.33 -1.42 -12.19
CA PHE A 5 15.66 -0.87 -11.01
C PHE A 5 14.61 -1.83 -10.41
N ILE A 6 13.90 -2.59 -11.25
CA ILE A 6 12.91 -3.58 -10.78
C ILE A 6 13.64 -4.79 -10.21
N ASP A 7 14.67 -5.24 -10.91
CA ASP A 7 15.46 -6.42 -10.53
C ASP A 7 16.17 -6.17 -9.19
N GLU A 8 16.77 -4.99 -8.98
CA GLU A 8 17.40 -4.63 -7.70
C GLU A 8 16.39 -4.45 -6.55
N VAL A 9 15.19 -3.92 -6.82
CA VAL A 9 14.14 -3.78 -5.79
C VAL A 9 13.63 -5.16 -5.32
N LEU A 10 13.48 -6.10 -6.26
CA LEU A 10 13.08 -7.48 -5.97
C LEU A 10 14.19 -8.29 -5.28
N GLU A 11 15.44 -8.16 -5.72
CA GLU A 11 16.58 -8.85 -5.10
C GLU A 11 16.88 -8.34 -3.69
N ARG A 12 16.89 -7.02 -3.50
CA ARG A 12 17.31 -6.42 -2.23
C ARG A 12 16.18 -6.39 -1.19
N ARG A 13 14.92 -6.58 -1.61
CA ARG A 13 13.71 -6.24 -0.83
C ARG A 13 13.83 -4.86 -0.18
N LYS A 14 14.52 -3.93 -0.86
CA LYS A 14 14.82 -2.57 -0.40
C LYS A 14 14.38 -1.61 -1.49
N GLY A 15 13.08 -1.55 -1.72
CA GLY A 15 12.43 -0.41 -2.38
C GLY A 15 11.71 0.43 -1.33
N ILE A 16 11.47 1.70 -1.62
CA ILE A 16 10.44 2.45 -0.90
C ILE A 16 9.13 1.65 -1.11
N PRO A 17 8.28 1.41 -0.09
CA PRO A 17 7.07 0.59 -0.19
C PRO A 17 6.20 0.87 -1.43
N VAL A 18 6.26 2.09 -1.93
CA VAL A 18 5.64 2.58 -3.16
C VAL A 18 6.13 1.85 -4.42
N SER A 19 7.43 1.56 -4.57
CA SER A 19 7.98 0.85 -5.74
C SER A 19 7.51 -0.62 -5.80
N LEU A 20 7.60 -1.34 -4.67
CA LEU A 20 7.08 -2.71 -4.56
C LEU A 20 5.56 -2.74 -4.78
N GLY A 21 4.86 -1.79 -4.18
CA GLY A 21 3.43 -1.60 -4.37
C GLY A 21 3.05 -1.36 -5.82
N SER A 22 3.83 -0.56 -6.56
CA SER A 22 3.59 -0.29 -7.99
C SER A 22 3.72 -1.55 -8.86
N ILE A 23 4.71 -2.41 -8.58
CA ILE A 23 4.86 -3.70 -9.27
C ILE A 23 3.64 -4.58 -8.99
N LEU A 24 3.22 -4.68 -7.72
CA LEU A 24 2.05 -5.47 -7.33
C LEU A 24 0.75 -4.93 -7.97
N LEU A 25 0.56 -3.61 -8.04
CA LEU A 25 -0.57 -2.99 -8.73
C LEU A 25 -0.59 -3.32 -10.23
N PHE A 26 0.57 -3.23 -10.88
CA PHE A 26 0.70 -3.55 -12.30
C PHE A 26 0.37 -5.02 -12.60
N LEU A 27 0.92 -5.94 -11.81
CA LEU A 27 0.64 -7.37 -11.94
C LEU A 27 -0.81 -7.69 -11.61
N GLY A 28 -1.34 -7.14 -10.52
CA GLY A 28 -2.74 -7.31 -10.12
C GLY A 28 -3.70 -6.88 -11.22
N LYS A 29 -3.47 -5.70 -11.82
CA LYS A 29 -4.26 -5.21 -12.96
C LYS A 29 -4.19 -6.17 -14.16
N LYS A 30 -3.01 -6.68 -14.50
CA LYS A 30 -2.85 -7.65 -15.62
C LYS A 30 -3.54 -8.99 -15.35
N LEU A 31 -3.60 -9.41 -14.09
CA LEU A 31 -4.21 -10.67 -13.66
C LEU A 31 -5.70 -10.53 -13.29
N GLY A 32 -6.27 -9.32 -13.35
CA GLY A 32 -7.68 -9.06 -13.05
C GLY A 32 -8.01 -8.91 -11.55
N PHE A 33 -7.01 -8.71 -10.69
CA PHE A 33 -7.24 -8.44 -9.27
C PHE A 33 -7.67 -6.99 -9.04
N PRO A 34 -8.64 -6.73 -8.13
CA PRO A 34 -9.13 -5.40 -7.81
C PRO A 34 -8.21 -4.68 -6.80
N LEU A 35 -6.95 -4.46 -7.19
CA LEU A 35 -5.95 -3.80 -6.34
C LEU A 35 -5.89 -2.30 -6.58
N LYS A 36 -5.72 -1.55 -5.49
CA LYS A 36 -5.55 -0.09 -5.50
C LYS A 36 -4.47 0.34 -4.52
N GLY A 37 -3.76 1.42 -4.82
CA GLY A 37 -2.81 2.01 -3.89
C GLY A 37 -3.51 2.94 -2.91
N VAL A 38 -3.10 2.92 -1.64
CA VAL A 38 -3.63 3.80 -0.59
C VAL A 38 -2.46 4.48 0.11
N THR A 39 -2.51 5.81 0.18
CA THR A 39 -1.56 6.61 0.95
C THR A 39 -2.07 6.78 2.38
N PHE A 40 -1.87 5.76 3.21
CA PHE A 40 -2.19 5.82 4.64
C PHE A 40 -1.22 6.78 5.36
N PRO A 41 -1.63 7.47 6.45
CA PRO A 41 -0.83 8.52 7.09
C PRO A 41 0.62 8.13 7.40
N THR A 42 0.85 6.88 7.82
CA THR A 42 2.19 6.39 8.17
C THR A 42 2.96 5.79 7.00
N GLN A 43 2.27 5.21 6.01
CA GLN A 43 2.91 4.44 4.93
C GLN A 43 1.96 4.14 3.77
N PHE A 44 2.54 3.69 2.65
CA PHE A 44 1.77 3.20 1.51
C PHE A 44 1.27 1.76 1.72
N LEU A 45 0.02 1.49 1.37
CA LEU A 45 -0.62 0.19 1.43
C LEU A 45 -1.26 -0.17 0.10
N LEU A 46 -1.49 -1.46 -0.12
CA LEU A 46 -2.38 -1.94 -1.16
C LEU A 46 -3.76 -2.21 -0.54
N LYS A 47 -4.81 -1.81 -1.23
CA LYS A 47 -6.21 -2.11 -0.91
C LYS A 47 -6.75 -3.11 -1.92
N VAL A 48 -7.46 -4.12 -1.44
CA VAL A 48 -8.10 -5.15 -2.27
C VAL A 48 -9.60 -5.07 -2.10
N ASP A 49 -10.30 -4.68 -3.17
CA ASP A 49 -11.75 -4.53 -3.19
C ASP A 49 -12.43 -5.81 -3.72
N TRP A 50 -12.54 -6.84 -2.88
CA TRP A 50 -13.27 -8.06 -3.24
C TRP A 50 -14.78 -7.79 -3.39
N MET A 51 -15.43 -8.48 -4.34
CA MET A 51 -16.88 -8.42 -4.48
C MET A 51 -17.57 -8.85 -3.19
N HIS A 52 -18.52 -8.03 -2.71
CA HIS A 52 -19.38 -8.28 -1.55
C HIS A 52 -18.64 -8.47 -0.21
N LYS A 53 -17.40 -8.00 -0.08
CA LYS A 53 -16.65 -8.01 1.18
C LYS A 53 -16.17 -6.61 1.55
N LYS A 54 -15.76 -6.46 2.81
CA LYS A 54 -15.00 -5.29 3.23
C LYS A 54 -13.62 -5.31 2.54
N PRO A 55 -13.03 -4.13 2.27
CA PRO A 55 -11.69 -4.06 1.70
C PRO A 55 -10.66 -4.70 2.64
N ASP A 56 -9.73 -5.45 2.06
CA ASP A 56 -8.52 -5.90 2.76
C ASP A 56 -7.35 -4.97 2.45
N TYR A 57 -6.42 -4.84 3.39
CA TYR A 57 -5.20 -4.06 3.19
C TYR A 57 -3.98 -4.97 3.25
N ILE A 58 -3.00 -4.72 2.39
CA ILE A 58 -1.77 -5.50 2.28
C ILE A 58 -0.58 -4.54 2.38
N ASN A 59 0.38 -4.89 3.22
CA ASN A 59 1.67 -4.22 3.25
C ASN A 59 2.51 -4.68 2.04
N PRO A 60 2.85 -3.79 1.09
CA PRO A 60 3.57 -4.17 -0.12
C PRO A 60 5.02 -4.59 0.14
N PHE A 61 5.57 -4.30 1.32
CA PHE A 61 6.94 -4.67 1.68
C PHE A 61 7.08 -6.16 1.99
N ASN A 62 6.11 -6.74 2.71
CA ASN A 62 6.18 -8.12 3.19
C ASN A 62 5.00 -9.01 2.76
N GLY A 63 3.96 -8.43 2.12
CA GLY A 63 2.78 -9.14 1.65
C GLY A 63 1.78 -9.51 2.75
N GLU A 64 1.96 -9.05 3.99
CA GLU A 64 1.06 -9.36 5.09
C GLU A 64 -0.24 -8.55 5.00
N TYR A 65 -1.36 -9.20 5.38
CA TYR A 65 -2.62 -8.51 5.58
C TYR A 65 -2.54 -7.62 6.82
N VAL A 66 -3.01 -6.38 6.68
CA VAL A 66 -3.02 -5.39 7.75
C VAL A 66 -4.46 -5.20 8.24
N GLY A 67 -4.73 -5.72 9.44
CA GLY A 67 -6.03 -5.55 10.09
C GLY A 67 -6.20 -4.16 10.73
N GLU A 68 -7.45 -3.81 11.04
CA GLU A 68 -7.85 -2.53 11.64
C GLU A 68 -7.08 -2.20 12.92
N ARG A 69 -6.82 -3.20 13.78
CA ARG A 69 -6.04 -3.01 15.01
C ARG A 69 -4.61 -2.53 14.75
N ILE A 70 -3.97 -3.02 13.68
CA ILE A 70 -2.61 -2.62 13.33
C ILE A 70 -2.62 -1.21 12.74
N LEU A 71 -3.57 -0.92 11.84
CA LEU A 71 -3.77 0.43 11.27
C LEU A 71 -3.98 1.47 12.38
N GLN A 72 -4.83 1.16 13.36
CA GLN A 72 -5.09 2.01 14.51
C GLN A 72 -3.84 2.22 15.38
N ALA A 73 -3.05 1.17 15.63
CA ALA A 73 -1.79 1.27 16.39
C ALA A 73 -0.76 2.16 15.68
N TRP A 74 -0.64 2.02 14.36
CA TRP A 74 0.23 2.89 13.55
C TRP A 74 -0.21 4.34 13.60
N LEU A 75 -1.51 4.61 13.47
CA LEU A 75 -2.05 5.96 13.53
C LEU A 75 -1.80 6.60 14.91
N ILE A 76 -2.03 5.85 15.98
CA ILE A 76 -1.72 6.31 17.36
C ILE A 76 -0.23 6.67 17.51
N GLY A 77 0.66 5.89 16.91
CA GLY A 77 2.10 6.15 16.94
C GLY A 77 2.50 7.46 16.24
N GLN A 78 1.72 7.93 15.25
CA GLN A 78 1.99 9.15 14.48
C GLN A 78 1.23 10.38 15.01
N GLU A 79 -0.05 10.24 15.34
CA GLU A 79 -0.96 11.35 15.66
C GLU A 79 -1.32 11.44 17.15
N GLY A 80 -0.96 10.43 17.94
CA GLY A 80 -1.18 10.37 19.39
C GLY A 80 -2.32 9.45 19.83
N PRO A 81 -2.51 9.26 21.16
CA PRO A 81 -3.37 8.22 21.73
C PRO A 81 -4.87 8.37 21.44
N LEU A 82 -5.32 9.55 21.01
CA LEU A 82 -6.72 9.83 20.70
C LEU A 82 -7.03 9.75 19.19
N ALA A 83 -6.05 9.41 18.36
CA ALA A 83 -6.25 9.29 16.93
C ALA A 83 -7.28 8.19 16.60
N GLN A 84 -8.08 8.39 15.55
CA GLN A 84 -9.09 7.43 15.12
C GLN A 84 -8.99 7.24 13.61
N LEU A 85 -9.22 6.00 13.14
CA LEU A 85 -9.32 5.72 11.72
C LEU A 85 -10.52 6.46 11.11
N LYS A 86 -10.26 7.16 10.00
CA LYS A 86 -11.25 7.90 9.23
C LYS A 86 -11.16 7.50 7.75
N ALA A 87 -12.23 7.73 7.01
CA ALA A 87 -12.27 7.44 5.57
C ALA A 87 -11.13 8.12 4.79
N GLU A 88 -10.77 9.36 5.18
CA GLU A 88 -9.69 10.14 4.56
C GLU A 88 -8.31 9.46 4.62
N HIS A 89 -8.09 8.56 5.57
CA HIS A 89 -6.83 7.79 5.68
C HIS A 89 -6.73 6.67 4.64
N PHE A 90 -7.83 6.35 3.95
CA PHE A 90 -7.94 5.25 2.99
C PHE A 90 -8.18 5.71 1.56
N GLU A 91 -7.94 7.00 1.30
CA GLU A 91 -8.02 7.58 -0.04
C GLU A 91 -7.03 6.90 -0.99
N GLU A 92 -7.50 6.71 -2.23
CA GLU A 92 -6.72 6.09 -3.28
C GLU A 92 -5.57 7.03 -3.68
N ALA A 93 -4.39 6.46 -3.88
CA ALA A 93 -3.23 7.23 -4.30
C ALA A 93 -3.38 7.65 -5.77
N ASP A 94 -3.40 8.96 -6.05
CA ASP A 94 -3.34 9.46 -7.41
C ASP A 94 -1.98 9.13 -8.06
N ASN A 95 -2.00 8.68 -9.31
CA ASN A 95 -0.81 8.23 -10.08
C ASN A 95 0.42 9.17 -10.04
N PRO A 96 0.32 10.52 -9.97
CA PRO A 96 1.49 11.39 -9.83
C PRO A 96 2.17 11.34 -8.45
N THR A 97 1.44 10.94 -7.40
CA THR A 97 1.95 10.91 -6.01
C THR A 97 2.86 9.71 -5.74
N ILE A 98 2.74 8.65 -6.55
CA ILE A 98 3.53 7.42 -6.44
C ILE A 98 4.97 7.60 -6.96
N ILE A 99 5.23 8.61 -7.79
CA ILE A 99 6.56 8.86 -8.40
C ILE A 99 7.35 9.96 -7.66
N GLY A 100 6.72 10.68 -6.72
CA GLY A 100 7.25 11.93 -6.15
C GLY A 100 7.65 11.95 -4.67
N ARG A 101 7.87 10.80 -4.01
CA ARG A 101 8.37 10.76 -2.63
C ARG A 101 9.60 9.89 -2.48
#